data_AF-A0A6V2PZW2-F1
#
_entry.id   AF-A0A6V2PZW2-F1
#
_cell.length_a   1.000
_cell.length_b   1.000
_cell.length_c   1.000
_cell.angle_alpha   90.00
_cell.angle_beta   90.00
_cell.angle_gamma   90.00
#
_symmetry.space_group_name_H-M   'P 1'
#
loop_
_entity.id
_entity.type
_entity.pdbx_description
1 polymer ?
#
loop_
_entity_poly.entity_id
_entity_poly.type
_entity_poly.pdbx_seq_one_letter_code
_entity_poly.pdbx_strand_id
1 'polypeptide(L)'
;MTTTSLLFLFLLEGAVMGFIPAHYEKIRSSYMEHATYSKFQRAATSSLNMAQQQELYHPFTQVISDVDDTLKSSGGVNVAGVALGGIDVQYERGDFYPGVFQFMLELSMHKLGEGPNESEGDDTGEEDRLYPPKVAVLTARAEEFKVALELKGNSKLAKAFRKTGEKAGIEDWGLGPVLYGSVAEWVIQDRKGLRKFSNFERLIEQDPTGTIMQYVYVGDTGELDQEAGETMLREYPEVVKAVFLHVVSDAPFPRIPPPKLINGRPIVFFRTYVGAAAKAVQLGLMYEEGLMRVIVEAEAALEGVPRSNEKWLDLERDISEAYQTLSADL
;
A
#
# COMPACT_ATOMS: atom_id res chain seq x y z
N MET A 1 20.86 45.30 -44.69
CA MET A 1 19.77 45.84 -43.84
C MET A 1 18.84 44.66 -43.54
N THR A 2 18.61 44.16 -42.34
CA THR A 2 19.08 44.47 -40.98
C THR A 2 18.77 43.20 -40.17
N THR A 3 19.70 42.82 -39.32
CA THR A 3 19.62 41.77 -38.29
C THR A 3 18.54 42.05 -37.25
N THR A 4 17.77 41.03 -36.88
CA THR A 4 16.91 41.05 -35.69
C THR A 4 17.48 40.08 -34.66
N SER A 5 18.27 40.60 -33.73
CA SER A 5 18.57 40.00 -32.45
C SER A 5 17.90 40.84 -31.37
N LEU A 6 17.22 40.19 -30.43
CA LEU A 6 17.24 40.39 -28.97
C LEU A 6 15.90 39.86 -28.40
N LEU A 7 15.92 38.86 -27.54
CA LEU A 7 16.14 39.01 -26.09
C LEU A 7 14.94 39.68 -25.43
N PHE A 8 13.97 38.88 -25.01
CA PHE A 8 12.96 39.26 -24.00
C PHE A 8 12.93 38.18 -22.92
N LEU A 9 14.06 38.06 -22.22
CA LEU A 9 14.18 37.42 -20.92
C LEU A 9 14.68 38.52 -19.97
N PHE A 10 14.02 38.63 -18.81
CA PHE A 10 14.22 39.63 -17.75
C PHE A 10 13.70 41.03 -18.03
N LEU A 11 12.46 41.29 -17.59
CA LEU A 11 12.04 42.52 -16.91
C LEU A 11 10.59 42.35 -16.42
N LEU A 12 10.42 41.92 -15.16
CA LEU A 12 9.31 42.28 -14.26
C LEU A 12 9.53 41.59 -12.90
N GLU A 13 10.64 41.94 -12.23
CA GLU A 13 10.63 41.98 -10.77
C GLU A 13 9.90 43.27 -10.36
N GLY A 14 8.81 43.13 -9.62
CA GLY A 14 8.07 44.24 -9.02
C GLY A 14 6.79 44.59 -9.77
N ALA A 15 5.66 44.42 -9.07
CA ALA A 15 4.31 44.90 -9.41
C ALA A 15 3.45 44.06 -10.38
N VAL A 16 3.12 42.82 -9.98
CA VAL A 16 1.77 42.26 -10.19
C VAL A 16 1.36 41.47 -8.94
N MET A 17 1.04 42.15 -7.83
CA MET A 17 0.11 41.61 -6.83
C MET A 17 -1.30 41.89 -7.31
N GLY A 18 -1.75 41.13 -8.30
CA GLY A 18 -3.08 41.28 -8.88
C GLY A 18 -3.61 39.92 -9.31
N PHE A 19 -4.52 39.37 -8.51
CA PHE A 19 -5.43 38.27 -8.82
C PHE A 19 -4.85 37.15 -9.71
N ILE A 20 -4.24 36.15 -9.08
CA ILE A 20 -4.06 34.84 -9.72
C ILE A 20 -5.45 34.19 -9.79
N PRO A 21 -6.03 33.93 -10.98
CA PRO A 21 -7.32 33.25 -11.06
C PRO A 21 -7.21 31.85 -10.43
N ALA A 22 -8.25 31.39 -9.70
CA ALA A 22 -8.25 30.09 -9.00
C ALA A 22 -7.87 28.90 -9.90
N HIS A 23 -8.09 29.01 -11.22
CA HIS A 23 -7.65 28.04 -12.21
C HIS A 23 -6.12 27.90 -12.31
N TYR A 24 -5.38 29.00 -12.15
CA TYR A 24 -3.92 29.03 -12.21
C TYR A 24 -3.28 28.54 -10.90
N GLU A 25 -3.95 28.72 -9.76
CA GLU A 25 -3.55 28.07 -8.50
C GLU A 25 -3.72 26.55 -8.57
N LYS A 26 -4.82 26.05 -9.15
CA LYS A 26 -5.06 24.62 -9.31
C LYS A 26 -4.02 23.95 -10.22
N ILE A 27 -3.68 24.60 -11.34
CA ILE A 27 -2.62 24.15 -12.25
C ILE A 27 -1.26 24.17 -11.55
N ARG A 28 -0.91 25.28 -10.88
CA ARG A 28 0.37 25.38 -10.15
C ARG A 28 0.47 24.37 -9.01
N SER A 29 -0.62 24.11 -8.29
CA SER A 29 -0.69 23.08 -7.24
C SER A 29 -0.44 21.70 -7.81
N SER A 30 -1.12 21.33 -8.90
CA SER A 30 -0.92 20.06 -9.59
C SER A 30 0.51 19.90 -10.11
N TYR A 31 1.10 20.91 -10.77
CA TYR A 31 2.50 20.88 -11.21
C TYR A 31 3.49 20.73 -10.05
N MET A 32 3.26 21.42 -8.93
CA MET A 32 4.11 21.33 -7.75
C MET A 32 3.99 19.97 -7.06
N GLU A 33 2.79 19.39 -7.00
CA GLU A 33 2.55 18.03 -6.52
C GLU A 33 3.25 16.99 -7.41
N HIS A 34 3.10 17.08 -8.73
CA HIS A 34 3.80 16.22 -9.68
C HIS A 34 5.32 16.34 -9.58
N ALA A 35 5.87 17.56 -9.47
CA ALA A 35 7.31 17.76 -9.34
C ALA A 35 7.87 17.23 -8.00
N THR A 36 7.11 17.38 -6.91
CA THR A 36 7.47 16.86 -5.59
C THR A 36 7.42 15.33 -5.61
N TYR A 37 6.37 14.75 -6.19
CA TYR A 37 6.21 13.31 -6.31
C TYR A 37 7.29 12.70 -7.22
N SER A 38 7.62 13.32 -8.35
CA SER A 38 8.68 12.84 -9.25
C SER A 38 10.06 12.84 -8.58
N LYS A 39 10.36 13.83 -7.72
CA LYS A 39 11.59 13.85 -6.91
C LYS A 39 11.58 12.74 -5.86
N PHE A 40 10.45 12.58 -5.17
CA PHE A 40 10.26 11.49 -4.20
C PHE A 40 10.46 10.13 -4.85
N GLN A 41 9.80 9.88 -5.98
CA GLN A 41 9.89 8.63 -6.73
C GLN A 41 11.35 8.35 -7.12
N ARG A 42 12.04 9.31 -7.75
CA ARG A 42 13.45 9.13 -8.12
C ARG A 42 14.34 8.80 -6.93
N ALA A 43 14.16 9.49 -5.80
CA ALA A 43 14.92 9.21 -4.58
C ALA A 43 14.59 7.82 -4.02
N ALA A 44 13.31 7.47 -3.92
CA ALA A 44 12.84 6.18 -3.41
C ALA A 44 13.34 5.01 -4.28
N THR A 45 13.12 5.08 -5.60
CA THR A 45 13.57 4.06 -6.55
C THR A 45 15.10 3.94 -6.53
N SER A 46 15.84 5.06 -6.47
CA SER A 46 17.30 5.02 -6.34
C SER A 46 17.73 4.30 -5.05
N SER A 47 17.12 4.60 -3.91
CA SER A 47 17.44 3.95 -2.63
C SER A 47 17.04 2.48 -2.61
N LEU A 48 15.91 2.11 -3.21
CA LEU A 48 15.48 0.71 -3.37
C LEU A 48 16.46 -0.07 -4.26
N ASN A 49 16.85 0.49 -5.39
CA ASN A 49 17.81 -0.11 -6.32
C ASN A 49 19.21 -0.26 -5.68
N MET A 50 19.70 0.76 -4.96
CA MET A 50 20.99 0.67 -4.25
C MET A 50 20.98 -0.42 -3.17
N ALA A 51 19.90 -0.53 -2.40
CA ALA A 51 19.78 -1.60 -1.42
C ALA A 51 19.69 -2.99 -2.08
N GLN A 52 19.02 -3.10 -3.24
CA GLN A 52 18.99 -4.34 -4.03
C GLN A 52 20.39 -4.72 -4.55
N GLN A 53 21.25 -3.75 -4.89
CA GLN A 53 22.62 -4.01 -5.35
C GLN A 53 23.59 -4.36 -4.22
N GLN A 54 23.27 -4.04 -2.97
CA GLN A 54 24.14 -4.25 -1.80
C GLN A 54 23.84 -5.50 -0.99
N GLU A 55 22.71 -6.19 -1.22
CA GLU A 55 22.25 -7.29 -0.37
C GLU A 55 22.16 -8.67 -1.04
N LEU A 56 22.22 -9.69 -0.19
CA LEU A 56 21.86 -11.09 -0.44
C LEU A 56 20.54 -11.17 -1.22
N TYR A 57 20.45 -12.13 -2.15
CA TYR A 57 19.25 -12.34 -2.96
C TYR A 57 18.07 -12.76 -2.07
N HIS A 58 17.10 -11.85 -1.89
CA HIS A 58 15.87 -12.10 -1.13
C HIS A 58 14.72 -12.36 -2.12
N PRO A 59 14.31 -13.61 -2.37
CA PRO A 59 13.42 -13.94 -3.48
C PRO A 59 11.96 -13.54 -3.24
N PHE A 60 11.60 -13.17 -2.02
CA PHE A 60 10.22 -13.17 -1.56
C PHE A 60 9.85 -11.87 -0.85
N THR A 61 8.70 -11.32 -1.24
CA THR A 61 8.06 -10.21 -0.54
C THR A 61 6.84 -10.73 0.20
N GLN A 62 6.83 -10.62 1.53
CA GLN A 62 5.64 -10.85 2.34
C GLN A 62 4.93 -9.53 2.63
N VAL A 63 3.66 -9.45 2.27
CA VAL A 63 2.80 -8.34 2.68
C VAL A 63 2.36 -8.55 4.12
N ILE A 64 2.52 -7.50 4.93
CA ILE A 64 2.03 -7.41 6.29
C ILE A 64 0.88 -6.41 6.29
N SER A 65 -0.25 -6.75 6.90
CA SER A 65 -1.43 -5.89 6.88
C SER A 65 -2.07 -5.72 8.26
N ASP A 66 -2.60 -4.52 8.52
CA ASP A 66 -3.71 -4.39 9.47
C ASP A 66 -5.02 -4.95 8.87
N VAL A 67 -6.12 -5.01 9.65
CA VAL A 67 -7.44 -5.45 9.21
C VAL A 67 -8.44 -4.31 9.09
N ASP A 68 -8.66 -3.56 10.17
CA ASP A 68 -9.77 -2.61 10.26
C ASP A 68 -9.34 -1.30 9.59
N ASP A 69 -10.19 -0.75 8.74
CA ASP A 69 -9.90 0.42 7.90
C ASP A 69 -8.75 0.25 6.88
N THR A 70 -8.08 -0.90 6.90
CA THR A 70 -7.09 -1.32 5.91
C THR A 70 -7.69 -2.32 4.93
N LEU A 71 -8.14 -3.49 5.40
CA LEU A 71 -8.71 -4.55 4.56
C LEU A 71 -10.22 -4.39 4.39
N LYS A 72 -10.88 -3.98 5.47
CA LYS A 72 -12.33 -3.81 5.54
C LYS A 72 -12.68 -2.56 6.33
N SER A 73 -13.78 -1.92 5.99
CA SER A 73 -14.23 -0.75 6.71
C SER A 73 -14.78 -1.09 8.10
N SER A 74 -14.40 -0.28 9.08
CA SER A 74 -14.96 -0.32 10.43
C SER A 74 -16.36 0.30 10.53
N GLY A 75 -16.72 1.16 9.57
CA GLY A 75 -17.94 1.96 9.56
C GLY A 75 -18.01 3.02 10.68
N GLY A 76 -16.88 3.39 11.27
CA GLY A 76 -16.76 4.47 12.25
C GLY A 76 -17.61 4.29 13.51
N VAL A 77 -17.89 3.04 13.91
CA VAL A 77 -18.75 2.76 15.06
C VAL A 77 -18.06 3.23 16.35
N ASN A 78 -18.66 4.21 17.01
CA ASN A 78 -18.21 4.72 18.30
C ASN A 78 -19.24 4.38 19.40
N VAL A 79 -18.77 3.78 20.50
CA VAL A 79 -19.58 3.50 21.69
C VAL A 79 -18.92 4.14 22.91
N ALA A 80 -19.65 5.05 23.57
CA ALA A 80 -19.19 5.75 24.77
C ALA A 80 -17.82 6.47 24.61
N GLY A 81 -17.56 7.02 23.42
CA GLY A 81 -16.30 7.72 23.11
C GLY A 81 -15.18 6.81 22.62
N VAL A 82 -15.42 5.49 22.53
CA VAL A 82 -14.43 4.51 22.09
C VAL A 82 -14.79 4.00 20.69
N ALA A 83 -13.86 4.14 19.75
CA ALA A 83 -13.98 3.57 18.41
C ALA A 83 -13.89 2.04 18.48
N LEU A 84 -14.87 1.34 17.91
CA LEU A 84 -14.96 -0.12 17.87
C LEU A 84 -14.42 -0.68 16.55
N GLY A 85 -13.12 -0.50 16.34
CA GLY A 85 -12.35 -1.09 15.23
C GLY A 85 -11.53 -0.06 14.46
N GLY A 86 -12.12 1.07 14.13
CA GLY A 86 -11.52 2.13 13.32
C GLY A 86 -12.45 3.35 13.24
N ILE A 87 -12.12 4.30 12.37
CA ILE A 87 -12.80 5.59 12.20
C ILE A 87 -13.44 5.77 10.82
N ASP A 88 -13.16 4.90 9.85
CA ASP A 88 -13.65 5.04 8.47
C ASP A 88 -15.18 5.01 8.41
N VAL A 89 -15.76 6.07 7.86
CA VAL A 89 -17.21 6.17 7.57
C VAL A 89 -17.52 6.14 6.07
N GLN A 90 -16.51 5.99 5.21
CA GLN A 90 -16.67 6.10 3.75
C GLN A 90 -17.28 4.84 3.12
N TYR A 91 -17.18 3.70 3.81
CA TYR A 91 -17.74 2.41 3.39
C TYR A 91 -18.64 1.84 4.48
N GLU A 92 -19.52 0.90 4.10
CA GLU A 92 -20.36 0.25 5.11
C GLU A 92 -19.50 -0.69 5.96
N ARG A 93 -19.86 -0.82 7.24
CA ARG A 93 -19.11 -1.67 8.16
C ARG A 93 -19.00 -3.11 7.64
N GLY A 94 -17.76 -3.55 7.46
CA GLY A 94 -17.43 -4.90 7.01
C GLY A 94 -17.32 -5.06 5.50
N ASP A 95 -17.57 -4.00 4.71
CA ASP A 95 -17.22 -3.97 3.29
C ASP A 95 -15.71 -4.09 3.12
N PHE A 96 -15.27 -4.84 2.11
CA PHE A 96 -13.87 -4.85 1.70
C PHE A 96 -13.60 -3.69 0.75
N TYR A 97 -12.41 -3.10 0.86
CA TYR A 97 -12.03 -2.04 -0.04
C TYR A 97 -11.78 -2.57 -1.46
N PRO A 98 -12.24 -1.88 -2.51
CA PRO A 98 -12.08 -2.32 -3.90
C PRO A 98 -10.62 -2.60 -4.25
N GLY A 99 -10.33 -3.79 -4.79
CA GLY A 99 -8.99 -4.19 -5.25
C GLY A 99 -8.00 -4.63 -4.17
N VAL A 100 -8.35 -4.57 -2.87
CA VAL A 100 -7.40 -4.80 -1.76
C VAL A 100 -6.69 -6.15 -1.82
N PHE A 101 -7.42 -7.23 -2.08
CA PHE A 101 -6.84 -8.58 -2.08
C PHE A 101 -5.92 -8.78 -3.29
N GLN A 102 -6.32 -8.26 -4.45
CA GLN A 102 -5.50 -8.33 -5.65
C GLN A 102 -4.21 -7.54 -5.46
N PHE A 103 -4.28 -6.34 -4.87
CA PHE A 103 -3.10 -5.53 -4.58
C PHE A 103 -2.07 -6.28 -3.72
N MET A 104 -2.52 -6.95 -2.66
CA MET A 104 -1.62 -7.74 -1.80
C MET A 104 -1.04 -8.94 -2.51
N LEU A 105 -1.82 -9.60 -3.37
CA LEU A 105 -1.33 -10.70 -4.18
C LEU A 105 -0.21 -10.24 -5.12
N GLU A 106 -0.42 -9.15 -5.84
CA GLU A 106 0.54 -8.62 -6.80
C GLU A 106 1.85 -8.17 -6.15
N LEU A 107 1.78 -7.58 -4.95
CA LEU A 107 2.98 -7.27 -4.16
C LEU A 107 3.73 -8.56 -3.75
N SER A 108 3.01 -9.59 -3.30
CA SER A 108 3.64 -10.86 -2.92
C SER A 108 4.23 -11.64 -4.11
N MET A 109 3.72 -11.42 -5.31
CA MET A 109 4.19 -12.06 -6.54
C MET A 109 5.36 -11.33 -7.20
N HIS A 110 5.64 -10.08 -6.83
CA HIS A 110 6.67 -9.30 -7.49
C HIS A 110 8.06 -9.93 -7.30
N LYS A 111 8.78 -10.14 -8.42
CA LYS A 111 10.10 -10.80 -8.51
C LYS A 111 10.17 -12.24 -8.03
N LEU A 112 9.03 -12.90 -7.87
CA LEU A 112 8.98 -14.33 -7.57
C LEU A 112 9.58 -15.11 -8.75
N GLY A 113 10.76 -15.73 -8.54
CA GLY A 113 11.45 -16.54 -9.56
C GLY A 113 12.62 -15.85 -10.29
N GLU A 114 12.90 -14.56 -10.05
CA GLU A 114 13.99 -13.83 -10.72
C GLU A 114 15.38 -14.05 -10.08
N GLY A 115 15.80 -15.32 -9.89
CA GLY A 115 17.06 -15.73 -9.25
C GLY A 115 18.32 -15.21 -9.94
N PRO A 116 19.49 -15.05 -9.25
CA PRO A 116 20.71 -14.49 -9.87
C PRO A 116 21.39 -15.38 -10.92
N ASN A 117 20.79 -16.52 -11.30
CA ASN A 117 21.37 -17.48 -12.21
C ASN A 117 20.25 -18.32 -12.84
N GLU A 118 19.74 -17.90 -13.99
CA GLU A 118 19.38 -18.87 -15.04
C GLU A 118 20.69 -19.52 -15.54
N SER A 119 21.34 -20.30 -14.67
CA SER A 119 22.40 -21.19 -15.08
C SER A 119 21.74 -22.44 -15.62
N GLU A 120 21.90 -22.65 -16.93
CA GLU A 120 21.74 -23.92 -17.62
C GLU A 120 22.10 -25.10 -16.68
N GLY A 121 21.11 -25.88 -16.23
CA GLY A 121 21.38 -26.88 -15.20
C GLY A 121 20.21 -27.78 -14.86
N ASP A 122 20.18 -28.92 -15.54
CA ASP A 122 19.46 -30.18 -15.26
C ASP A 122 17.92 -30.20 -15.38
N ASP A 123 17.49 -30.87 -16.45
CA ASP A 123 16.12 -31.29 -16.77
C ASP A 123 15.66 -32.41 -15.82
N THR A 124 15.55 -32.10 -14.53
CA THR A 124 14.79 -32.93 -13.58
C THR A 124 13.40 -32.33 -13.47
N GLY A 125 12.45 -32.88 -14.23
CA GLY A 125 11.11 -32.35 -14.49
C GLY A 125 10.12 -32.19 -13.30
N GLU A 126 10.56 -31.65 -12.17
CA GLU A 126 9.72 -30.96 -11.20
C GLU A 126 10.19 -29.50 -11.15
N GLU A 127 9.49 -28.59 -11.83
CA GLU A 127 9.65 -27.16 -11.59
C GLU A 127 9.34 -26.92 -10.10
N ASP A 128 10.34 -26.54 -9.30
CA ASP A 128 10.14 -26.02 -7.95
C ASP A 128 9.33 -24.72 -8.06
N ARG A 129 8.00 -24.85 -8.13
CA ARG A 129 7.08 -23.72 -8.21
C ARG A 129 7.22 -22.91 -6.94
N LEU A 130 7.81 -21.73 -7.07
CA LEU A 130 7.81 -20.75 -6.01
C LEU A 130 6.39 -20.22 -5.83
N TYR A 131 5.89 -20.25 -4.60
CA TYR A 131 4.59 -19.69 -4.24
C TYR A 131 4.78 -18.34 -3.55
N PRO A 132 3.95 -17.34 -3.86
CA PRO A 132 4.03 -16.06 -3.19
C PRO A 132 3.75 -16.21 -1.68
N PRO A 133 4.48 -15.52 -0.79
CA PRO A 133 4.19 -15.56 0.63
C PRO A 133 2.74 -15.15 0.94
N LYS A 134 2.12 -15.85 1.89
CA LYS A 134 0.80 -15.51 2.42
C LYS A 134 0.88 -14.20 3.21
N VAL A 135 -0.21 -13.43 3.21
CA VAL A 135 -0.30 -12.14 3.91
C VAL A 135 -0.30 -12.35 5.42
N ALA A 136 0.65 -11.74 6.13
CA ALA A 136 0.66 -11.72 7.58
C ALA A 136 -0.25 -10.59 8.10
N VAL A 137 -0.95 -10.82 9.20
CA VAL A 137 -1.86 -9.83 9.79
C VAL A 137 -1.37 -9.39 11.17
N LEU A 138 -1.21 -8.09 11.36
CA LEU A 138 -0.89 -7.46 12.65
C LEU A 138 -2.12 -6.73 13.17
N THR A 139 -2.87 -7.35 14.07
CA THR A 139 -4.13 -6.80 14.57
C THR A 139 -4.03 -6.41 16.04
N ALA A 140 -4.47 -5.19 16.37
CA ALA A 140 -4.59 -4.74 17.75
C ALA A 140 -5.80 -5.38 18.49
N ARG A 141 -6.63 -6.17 17.80
CA ARG A 141 -7.73 -6.91 18.42
C ARG A 141 -7.20 -7.92 19.42
N ALA A 142 -7.91 -8.02 20.54
CA ALA A 142 -7.47 -8.82 21.66
C ALA A 142 -7.57 -10.33 21.38
N GLU A 143 -6.52 -11.04 21.80
CA GLU A 143 -6.37 -12.49 21.68
C GLU A 143 -7.45 -13.26 22.45
N GLU A 144 -7.95 -12.71 23.54
CA GLU A 144 -9.00 -13.32 24.37
C GLU A 144 -10.36 -13.34 23.67
N PHE A 145 -10.53 -12.54 22.61
CA PHE A 145 -11.67 -12.65 21.70
C PHE A 145 -11.40 -13.57 20.50
N LYS A 146 -10.25 -14.28 20.41
CA LYS A 146 -9.97 -15.24 19.33
C LYS A 146 -11.13 -16.19 19.08
N VAL A 147 -11.81 -16.71 20.11
CA VAL A 147 -12.93 -17.65 19.90
C VAL A 147 -14.13 -17.00 19.17
N ALA A 148 -14.34 -15.69 19.35
CA ALA A 148 -15.43 -14.91 18.76
C ALA A 148 -15.02 -14.14 17.48
N LEU A 149 -13.73 -13.82 17.33
CA LEU A 149 -13.16 -12.92 16.32
C LEU A 149 -12.04 -13.59 15.51
N GLU A 150 -11.77 -14.88 15.72
CA GLU A 150 -10.79 -15.63 14.95
C GLU A 150 -11.07 -15.41 13.48
N LEU A 151 -10.04 -14.98 12.77
CA LEU A 151 -9.92 -15.17 11.34
C LEU A 151 -9.75 -16.67 11.06
N LYS A 152 -10.79 -17.47 11.34
CA LYS A 152 -10.84 -18.88 10.94
C LYS A 152 -10.70 -18.93 9.43
N GLY A 153 -10.18 -20.05 8.91
CA GLY A 153 -10.04 -20.29 7.47
C GLY A 153 -11.35 -20.23 6.67
N ASN A 154 -12.51 -20.11 7.33
CA ASN A 154 -13.82 -19.92 6.72
C ASN A 154 -14.41 -18.50 6.88
N SER A 155 -13.68 -17.57 7.50
CA SER A 155 -14.07 -16.17 7.63
C SER A 155 -14.22 -15.52 6.25
N LYS A 156 -15.04 -14.46 6.14
CA LYS A 156 -15.19 -13.73 4.87
C LYS A 156 -13.85 -13.24 4.33
N LEU A 157 -12.96 -12.78 5.23
CA LEU A 157 -11.63 -12.29 4.89
C LEU A 157 -10.74 -13.42 4.33
N ALA A 158 -10.62 -14.54 5.04
CA ALA A 158 -9.81 -15.68 4.58
C ALA A 158 -10.33 -16.25 3.25
N LYS A 159 -11.65 -16.29 3.06
CA LYS A 159 -12.27 -16.71 1.78
C LYS A 159 -11.97 -15.74 0.64
N ALA A 160 -11.97 -14.43 0.90
CA ALA A 160 -11.68 -13.43 -0.12
C ALA A 160 -10.22 -13.50 -0.60
N PHE A 161 -9.27 -13.62 0.34
CA PHE A 161 -7.88 -13.90 0.02
C PHE A 161 -7.71 -15.19 -0.80
N ARG A 162 -8.29 -16.31 -0.32
CA ARG A 162 -8.21 -17.59 -1.03
C ARG A 162 -8.78 -17.51 -2.44
N LYS A 163 -9.97 -16.91 -2.59
CA LYS A 163 -10.62 -16.72 -3.89
C LYS A 163 -9.75 -15.92 -4.86
N THR A 164 -9.01 -14.93 -4.35
CA THR A 164 -8.10 -14.11 -5.15
C THR A 164 -6.90 -14.94 -5.64
N GLY A 165 -6.29 -15.74 -4.76
CA GLY A 165 -5.25 -16.70 -5.15
C GLY A 165 -5.74 -17.74 -6.15
N GLU A 166 -6.89 -18.36 -5.90
CA GLU A 166 -7.52 -19.34 -6.80
C GLU A 166 -7.79 -18.76 -8.19
N LYS A 167 -8.29 -17.52 -8.28
CA LYS A 167 -8.47 -16.81 -9.57
C LYS A 167 -7.16 -16.63 -10.34
N ALA A 168 -6.05 -16.46 -9.63
CA ALA A 168 -4.70 -16.34 -10.21
C ALA A 168 -4.03 -17.71 -10.47
N GLY A 169 -4.72 -18.83 -10.19
CA GLY A 169 -4.17 -20.18 -10.34
C GLY A 169 -3.21 -20.58 -9.22
N ILE A 170 -3.24 -19.89 -8.07
CA ILE A 170 -2.37 -20.15 -6.92
C ILE A 170 -3.18 -20.77 -5.79
N GLU A 171 -3.10 -22.09 -5.71
CA GLU A 171 -3.78 -22.86 -4.65
C GLU A 171 -3.20 -22.54 -3.27
N ASP A 172 -4.07 -22.56 -2.26
CA ASP A 172 -3.73 -22.32 -0.84
C ASP A 172 -3.07 -20.96 -0.53
N TRP A 173 -3.01 -20.01 -1.48
CA TRP A 173 -2.59 -18.65 -1.16
C TRP A 173 -3.66 -17.89 -0.36
N GLY A 174 -3.21 -16.93 0.45
CA GLY A 174 -4.09 -15.99 1.10
C GLY A 174 -3.57 -15.52 2.45
N LEU A 175 -4.32 -15.81 3.52
CA LEU A 175 -4.03 -15.37 4.87
C LEU A 175 -3.01 -16.29 5.54
N GLY A 176 -1.92 -15.71 6.01
CA GLY A 176 -0.83 -16.38 6.74
C GLY A 176 -0.96 -16.20 8.26
N PRO A 177 0.15 -15.98 8.98
CA PRO A 177 0.13 -15.74 10.42
C PRO A 177 -0.74 -14.54 10.81
N VAL A 178 -1.50 -14.68 11.89
CA VAL A 178 -2.28 -13.59 12.49
C VAL A 178 -1.78 -13.34 13.90
N LEU A 179 -1.16 -12.18 14.10
CA LEU A 179 -0.60 -11.77 15.39
C LEU A 179 -1.55 -10.77 16.06
N TYR A 180 -2.16 -11.23 17.16
CA TYR A 180 -3.13 -10.48 17.96
C TYR A 180 -2.43 -9.66 19.05
N GLY A 181 -3.10 -8.62 19.56
CA GLY A 181 -2.75 -7.93 20.82
C GLY A 181 -3.49 -8.54 22.01
N SER A 182 -3.37 -8.00 23.23
CA SER A 182 -4.14 -8.45 24.41
C SER A 182 -5.34 -7.54 24.77
N VAL A 183 -6.29 -8.01 25.62
CA VAL A 183 -7.49 -7.24 26.03
C VAL A 183 -7.12 -5.97 26.79
N ALA A 184 -6.19 -6.06 27.73
CA ALA A 184 -5.73 -4.91 28.50
C ALA A 184 -5.14 -3.84 27.57
N GLU A 185 -4.50 -4.29 26.49
CA GLU A 185 -3.89 -3.40 25.52
C GLU A 185 -4.93 -2.88 24.50
N TRP A 186 -5.99 -3.61 24.15
CA TRP A 186 -7.07 -3.09 23.29
C TRP A 186 -7.76 -1.85 23.89
N VAL A 187 -7.82 -1.77 25.22
CA VAL A 187 -8.36 -0.61 25.95
C VAL A 187 -7.37 0.58 25.95
N ILE A 188 -6.06 0.32 25.92
CA ILE A 188 -5.01 1.38 25.92
C ILE A 188 -4.62 1.71 24.48
N GLN A 189 -5.28 2.71 23.90
CA GLN A 189 -5.08 3.11 22.49
C GLN A 189 -3.66 3.60 22.19
N ASP A 190 -3.02 4.33 23.12
CA ASP A 190 -1.73 5.01 22.95
C ASP A 190 -0.50 4.09 22.75
N ARG A 191 -0.71 2.76 22.78
CA ARG A 191 0.36 1.77 22.55
C ARG A 191 0.10 0.86 21.35
N LYS A 192 -0.92 1.12 20.53
CA LYS A 192 -1.24 0.27 19.36
C LYS A 192 -0.06 0.20 18.37
N GLY A 193 0.60 1.32 18.08
CA GLY A 193 1.72 1.37 17.14
C GLY A 193 2.90 0.49 17.58
N LEU A 194 3.38 0.71 18.81
CA LEU A 194 4.42 -0.13 19.44
C LEU A 194 4.08 -1.62 19.43
N ARG A 195 2.81 -2.00 19.62
CA ARG A 195 2.40 -3.41 19.60
C ARG A 195 2.44 -4.03 18.21
N LYS A 196 2.01 -3.30 17.18
CA LYS A 196 2.13 -3.78 15.80
C LYS A 196 3.61 -3.94 15.44
N PHE A 197 4.46 -3.03 15.88
CA PHE A 197 5.91 -3.18 15.76
C PHE A 197 6.44 -4.43 16.49
N SER A 198 6.10 -4.66 17.76
CA SER A 198 6.52 -5.88 18.46
C SER A 198 5.96 -7.17 17.85
N ASN A 199 4.75 -7.15 17.28
CA ASN A 199 4.21 -8.30 16.55
C ASN A 199 4.95 -8.51 15.21
N PHE A 200 5.47 -7.45 14.59
CA PHE A 200 6.37 -7.59 13.45
C PHE A 200 7.70 -8.24 13.84
N GLU A 201 8.32 -7.83 14.96
CA GLU A 201 9.54 -8.50 15.46
C GLU A 201 9.29 -10.00 15.69
N ARG A 202 8.16 -10.35 16.30
CA ARG A 202 7.74 -11.76 16.48
C ARG A 202 7.51 -12.49 15.17
N LEU A 203 7.03 -11.80 14.12
CA LEU A 203 6.86 -12.40 12.79
C LEU A 203 8.22 -12.74 12.18
N ILE A 204 9.20 -11.84 12.29
CA ILE A 204 10.58 -12.09 11.81
C ILE A 204 11.21 -13.27 12.58
N GLU A 205 11.07 -13.31 13.90
CA GLU A 205 11.60 -14.40 14.74
C GLU A 205 10.97 -15.76 14.42
N GLN A 206 9.74 -15.77 13.91
CA GLN A 206 8.99 -16.98 13.60
C GLN A 206 9.30 -17.56 12.22
N ASP A 207 10.11 -16.92 11.38
CA ASP A 207 10.38 -17.41 10.03
C ASP A 207 11.06 -18.79 10.05
N PRO A 208 10.31 -19.87 9.79
CA PRO A 208 10.83 -21.22 9.94
C PRO A 208 11.70 -21.64 8.74
N THR A 209 11.73 -20.82 7.68
CA THR A 209 12.41 -21.15 6.42
C THR A 209 13.90 -20.79 6.48
N GLY A 210 14.30 -19.92 7.42
CA GLY A 210 15.65 -19.34 7.48
C GLY A 210 15.99 -18.46 6.28
N THR A 211 15.03 -18.19 5.38
CA THR A 211 15.18 -17.28 4.24
C THR A 211 14.80 -15.89 4.69
N ILE A 212 15.64 -14.90 4.43
CA ILE A 212 15.32 -13.52 4.79
C ILE A 212 14.23 -13.03 3.82
N MET A 213 13.04 -12.77 4.36
CA MET A 213 11.93 -12.17 3.62
C MET A 213 12.11 -10.66 3.51
N GLN A 214 11.62 -10.09 2.41
CA GLN A 214 11.34 -8.65 2.34
C GLN A 214 9.90 -8.39 2.72
N TYR A 215 9.65 -7.21 3.30
CA TYR A 215 8.34 -6.86 3.80
C TYR A 215 7.82 -5.57 3.18
N VAL A 216 6.53 -5.57 2.85
CA VAL A 216 5.76 -4.37 2.58
C VAL A 216 4.64 -4.31 3.61
N TYR A 217 4.57 -3.21 4.35
CA TYR A 217 3.51 -3.01 5.35
C TYR A 217 2.37 -2.18 4.77
N VAL A 218 1.14 -2.64 4.98
CA VAL A 218 -0.09 -1.96 4.57
C VAL A 218 -0.93 -1.72 5.81
N GLY A 219 -1.28 -0.46 6.04
CA GLY A 219 -2.09 -0.04 7.19
C GLY A 219 -2.98 1.15 6.84
N ASP A 220 -3.52 1.81 7.84
CA ASP A 220 -4.37 3.00 7.68
C ASP A 220 -3.85 4.25 8.42
N THR A 221 -4.52 5.39 8.26
CA THR A 221 -4.18 6.64 8.97
C THR A 221 -5.06 6.95 10.19
N GLY A 222 -6.11 6.17 10.41
CA GLY A 222 -7.07 6.32 11.50
C GLY A 222 -6.62 5.69 12.81
N GLU A 223 -5.79 4.65 12.74
CA GLU A 223 -5.11 4.05 13.89
C GLU A 223 -3.61 4.41 13.97
N LEU A 224 -2.85 3.72 14.82
CA LEU A 224 -1.41 3.93 15.01
C LEU A 224 -0.54 3.12 14.03
N ASP A 225 -1.07 2.82 12.84
CA ASP A 225 -0.36 2.10 11.77
C ASP A 225 0.77 2.94 11.18
N GLN A 226 0.55 4.24 11.05
CA GLN A 226 1.62 5.14 10.65
C GLN A 226 2.81 5.05 11.61
N GLU A 227 2.57 5.09 12.92
CA GLU A 227 3.63 5.00 13.93
C GLU A 227 4.36 3.65 13.85
N ALA A 228 3.60 2.55 13.68
CA ALA A 228 4.15 1.21 13.51
C ALA A 228 5.04 1.12 12.26
N GLY A 229 4.52 1.53 11.10
CA GLY A 229 5.22 1.49 9.83
C GLY A 229 6.46 2.39 9.79
N GLU A 230 6.39 3.59 10.36
CA GLU A 230 7.56 4.44 10.50
C GLU A 230 8.64 3.80 11.38
N THR A 231 8.23 3.12 12.46
CA THR A 231 9.16 2.44 13.36
C THR A 231 9.79 1.22 12.69
N MET A 232 9.02 0.43 11.93
CA MET A 232 9.54 -0.64 11.08
C MET A 232 10.61 -0.14 10.10
N LEU A 233 10.40 1.01 9.45
CA LEU A 233 11.40 1.60 8.53
C LEU A 233 12.62 2.18 9.25
N ARG A 234 12.46 2.65 10.50
CA ARG A 234 13.57 3.16 11.30
C ARG A 234 14.49 2.04 11.77
N GLU A 235 13.91 0.96 12.29
CA GLU A 235 14.63 -0.12 12.96
C GLU A 235 15.04 -1.26 12.00
N TYR A 236 14.26 -1.52 10.93
CA TYR A 236 14.49 -2.60 9.97
C TYR A 236 14.47 -2.13 8.49
N PRO A 237 15.18 -1.06 8.11
CA PRO A 237 15.20 -0.56 6.74
C PRO A 237 15.76 -1.56 5.71
N GLU A 238 16.54 -2.55 6.12
CA GLU A 238 17.12 -3.59 5.28
C GLU A 238 16.04 -4.53 4.71
N VAL A 239 15.11 -4.98 5.55
CA VAL A 239 14.05 -5.93 5.14
C VAL A 239 12.72 -5.25 4.81
N VAL A 240 12.40 -4.07 5.36
CA VAL A 240 11.13 -3.39 5.08
C VAL A 240 11.30 -2.42 3.90
N LYS A 241 10.66 -2.76 2.77
CA LYS A 241 10.84 -2.04 1.50
C LYS A 241 9.97 -0.81 1.38
N ALA A 242 8.75 -0.87 1.87
CA ALA A 242 7.79 0.21 1.76
C ALA A 242 6.68 0.08 2.80
N VAL A 243 6.05 1.21 3.10
CA VAL A 243 4.81 1.29 3.87
C VAL A 243 3.75 1.99 3.03
N PHE A 244 2.58 1.39 2.92
CA PHE A 244 1.40 1.96 2.26
C PHE A 244 0.32 2.21 3.31
N LEU A 245 -0.15 3.45 3.43
CA LEU A 245 -1.15 3.88 4.41
C LEU A 245 -2.42 4.34 3.70
N HIS A 246 -3.49 3.60 3.91
CA HIS A 246 -4.83 3.93 3.46
C HIS A 246 -5.35 5.14 4.24
N VAL A 247 -5.63 6.22 3.53
CA VAL A 247 -6.10 7.46 4.13
C VAL A 247 -7.58 7.35 4.43
N VAL A 248 -7.88 7.09 5.70
CA VAL A 248 -9.24 7.00 6.25
C VAL A 248 -9.52 8.18 7.18
N SER A 249 -10.80 8.52 7.30
CA SER A 249 -11.25 9.61 8.17
C SER A 249 -12.72 9.43 8.55
N ASP A 250 -13.09 10.05 9.67
CA ASP A 250 -14.46 10.30 10.09
C ASP A 250 -15.12 11.48 9.34
N ALA A 251 -14.38 12.15 8.45
CA ALA A 251 -14.82 13.26 7.62
C ALA A 251 -14.80 12.90 6.12
N PRO A 252 -15.72 13.46 5.32
CA PRO A 252 -15.70 13.27 3.87
C PRO A 252 -14.49 13.98 3.24
N PHE A 253 -13.82 13.31 2.29
CA PHE A 253 -12.67 13.82 1.54
C PHE A 253 -11.44 14.21 2.39
N PRO A 254 -10.86 13.27 3.17
CA PRO A 254 -9.62 13.54 3.87
C PRO A 254 -8.51 13.94 2.90
N ARG A 255 -7.73 14.94 3.32
CA ARG A 255 -6.53 15.35 2.60
C ARG A 255 -5.50 14.22 2.68
N ILE A 256 -5.06 13.72 1.53
CA ILE A 256 -3.98 12.75 1.44
C ILE A 256 -2.66 13.46 1.83
N PRO A 257 -1.94 13.00 2.85
CA PRO A 257 -0.62 13.55 3.19
C PRO A 257 0.39 13.30 2.05
N PRO A 258 1.41 14.17 1.90
CA PRO A 258 2.47 13.91 0.93
C PRO A 258 3.26 12.66 1.32
N PRO A 259 3.79 11.90 0.34
CA PRO A 259 4.66 10.76 0.64
C PRO A 259 5.96 11.22 1.30
N LYS A 260 6.60 10.33 2.06
CA LYS A 260 7.85 10.63 2.77
C LYS A 260 8.82 9.46 2.77
N LEU A 261 10.10 9.76 3.02
CA LEU A 261 11.17 8.76 3.12
C LEU A 261 11.65 8.66 4.56
N ILE A 262 11.86 7.44 5.03
CA ILE A 262 12.57 7.12 6.27
C ILE A 262 13.67 6.13 5.91
N ASN A 263 14.92 6.47 6.20
CA ASN A 263 16.08 5.64 5.85
C ASN A 263 16.10 5.20 4.36
N GLY A 264 15.65 6.09 3.45
CA GLY A 264 15.57 5.79 2.02
C GLY A 264 14.40 4.88 1.61
N ARG A 265 13.50 4.53 2.54
CA ARG A 265 12.31 3.71 2.28
C ARG A 265 11.04 4.54 2.21
N PRO A 266 10.16 4.31 1.21
CA PRO A 266 8.94 5.08 1.02
C PRO A 266 7.84 4.75 2.03
N ILE A 267 7.19 5.81 2.51
CA ILE A 267 5.84 5.80 3.09
C ILE A 267 4.92 6.49 2.08
N VAL A 268 3.94 5.74 1.59
CA VAL A 268 2.98 6.18 0.58
C VAL A 268 1.60 6.26 1.21
N PHE A 269 0.98 7.43 1.14
CA PHE A 269 -0.42 7.61 1.52
C PHE A 269 -1.28 7.49 0.28
N PHE A 270 -2.39 6.75 0.37
CA PHE A 270 -3.26 6.48 -0.77
C PHE A 270 -4.73 6.46 -0.38
N ARG A 271 -5.62 6.62 -1.37
CA ARG A 271 -7.07 6.64 -1.13
C ARG A 271 -7.80 5.43 -1.69
N THR A 272 -7.33 4.89 -2.82
CA THR A 272 -7.82 3.61 -3.33
C THR A 272 -6.64 2.67 -3.56
N TYR A 273 -6.92 1.36 -3.55
CA TYR A 273 -5.89 0.36 -3.83
C TYR A 273 -5.38 0.41 -5.28
N VAL A 274 -6.13 1.01 -6.22
CA VAL A 274 -5.61 1.33 -7.55
C VAL A 274 -4.54 2.42 -7.46
N GLY A 275 -4.77 3.48 -6.69
CA GLY A 275 -3.76 4.51 -6.44
C GLY A 275 -2.51 3.94 -5.75
N ALA A 276 -2.70 3.03 -4.79
CA ALA A 276 -1.59 2.31 -4.15
C ALA A 276 -0.80 1.46 -5.16
N ALA A 277 -1.50 0.70 -6.01
CA ALA A 277 -0.89 -0.13 -7.05
C ALA A 277 -0.09 0.71 -8.06
N ALA A 278 -0.63 1.85 -8.50
CA ALA A 278 0.08 2.76 -9.39
C ALA A 278 1.40 3.26 -8.76
N LYS A 279 1.37 3.58 -7.45
CA LYS A 279 2.59 3.95 -6.71
C LYS A 279 3.54 2.77 -6.53
N ALA A 280 3.04 1.55 -6.35
CA ALA A 280 3.87 0.35 -6.26
C ALA A 280 4.62 0.07 -7.58
N VAL A 281 3.97 0.22 -8.74
CA VAL A 281 4.63 0.13 -10.05
C VAL A 281 5.72 1.18 -10.19
N GLN A 282 5.40 2.45 -9.88
CA GLN A 282 6.35 3.57 -9.93
C GLN A 282 7.59 3.36 -9.04
N LEU A 283 7.45 2.60 -7.96
CA LEU A 283 8.51 2.26 -7.01
C LEU A 283 9.26 0.96 -7.36
N GLY A 284 8.84 0.24 -8.41
CA GLY A 284 9.41 -1.06 -8.76
C GLY A 284 9.11 -2.13 -7.72
N LEU A 285 7.89 -2.13 -7.17
CA LEU A 285 7.38 -3.10 -6.20
C LEU A 285 6.23 -3.94 -6.77
N MET A 286 5.80 -3.68 -8.00
CA MET A 286 4.71 -4.35 -8.69
C MET A 286 4.94 -4.24 -10.20
N TYR A 287 4.54 -5.25 -10.97
CA TYR A 287 4.54 -5.18 -12.43
C TYR A 287 3.30 -4.45 -12.96
N GLU A 288 3.39 -3.90 -14.17
CA GLU A 288 2.28 -3.21 -14.84
C GLU A 288 1.04 -4.10 -15.03
N GLU A 289 1.23 -5.38 -15.34
CA GLU A 289 0.14 -6.35 -15.46
C GLU A 289 -0.57 -6.54 -14.12
N GLY A 290 0.17 -6.45 -13.02
CA GLY A 290 -0.38 -6.48 -11.67
C GLY A 290 -1.29 -5.28 -11.40
N LEU A 291 -0.85 -4.07 -11.76
CA LEU A 291 -1.68 -2.86 -11.69
C LEU A 291 -2.98 -3.02 -12.49
N MET A 292 -2.90 -3.56 -13.70
CA MET A 292 -4.09 -3.82 -14.52
C MET A 292 -5.06 -4.80 -13.86
N ARG A 293 -4.56 -5.87 -13.22
CA ARG A 293 -5.41 -6.81 -12.47
C ARG A 293 -6.06 -6.14 -11.25
N VAL A 294 -5.34 -5.27 -10.54
CA VAL A 294 -5.92 -4.49 -9.42
C VAL A 294 -7.04 -3.57 -9.90
N ILE A 295 -6.87 -2.89 -11.04
CA ILE A 295 -7.92 -2.05 -11.64
C ILE A 295 -9.18 -2.88 -11.91
N VAL A 296 -9.04 -4.02 -12.59
CA VAL A 296 -10.16 -4.88 -12.96
C VAL A 296 -10.92 -5.37 -11.72
N GLU A 297 -10.22 -5.87 -10.70
CA GLU A 297 -10.86 -6.36 -9.48
C GLU A 297 -11.48 -5.21 -8.65
N ALA A 298 -10.91 -4.00 -8.69
CA ALA A 298 -11.50 -2.83 -8.04
C ALA A 298 -12.79 -2.37 -8.72
N GLU A 299 -12.82 -2.33 -10.06
CA GLU A 299 -14.06 -2.02 -10.80
C GLU A 299 -15.14 -3.07 -10.56
N ALA A 300 -14.77 -4.36 -10.57
CA ALA A 300 -15.70 -5.46 -10.30
C ALA A 300 -16.27 -5.40 -8.87
N ALA A 301 -15.47 -4.97 -7.88
CA ALA A 301 -15.93 -4.81 -6.51
C ALA A 301 -16.99 -3.71 -6.33
N LEU A 302 -17.08 -2.76 -7.27
CA LEU A 302 -18.09 -1.71 -7.28
C LEU A 302 -19.24 -1.97 -8.28
N GLU A 303 -19.31 -3.18 -8.86
CA GLU A 303 -20.41 -3.57 -9.73
C GLU A 303 -21.77 -3.43 -8.99
N GLY A 304 -22.71 -2.70 -9.59
CA GLY A 304 -24.02 -2.41 -8.98
C GLY A 304 -24.05 -1.15 -8.09
N VAL A 305 -22.91 -0.55 -7.75
CA VAL A 305 -22.86 0.78 -7.14
C VAL A 305 -23.04 1.85 -8.23
N PRO A 306 -23.94 2.84 -8.08
CA PRO A 306 -24.11 3.90 -9.09
C PRO A 306 -22.80 4.67 -9.33
N ARG A 307 -22.43 4.91 -10.59
CA ARG A 307 -21.21 5.64 -10.98
C ARG A 307 -21.12 7.06 -10.41
N SER A 308 -22.24 7.66 -10.02
CA SER A 308 -22.28 8.96 -9.33
C SER A 308 -21.89 8.89 -7.85
N ASN A 309 -21.67 7.70 -7.29
CA ASN A 309 -21.27 7.50 -5.90
C ASN A 309 -19.80 7.92 -5.69
N GLU A 310 -19.49 8.49 -4.52
CA GLU A 310 -18.13 8.95 -4.19
C GLU A 310 -17.06 7.85 -4.30
N LYS A 311 -17.43 6.58 -4.06
CA LYS A 311 -16.54 5.42 -4.25
C LYS A 311 -16.03 5.32 -5.69
N TRP A 312 -16.91 5.55 -6.68
CA TRP A 312 -16.52 5.57 -8.09
C TRP A 312 -15.73 6.82 -8.45
N LEU A 313 -16.04 7.98 -7.87
CA LEU A 313 -15.29 9.22 -8.13
C LEU A 313 -13.82 9.09 -7.68
N ASP A 314 -13.59 8.51 -6.49
CA ASP A 314 -12.23 8.25 -6.01
C ASP A 314 -11.52 7.20 -6.87
N LEU A 315 -12.23 6.13 -7.27
CA LEU A 315 -11.65 5.07 -8.10
C LEU A 315 -11.30 5.57 -9.51
N GLU A 316 -12.19 6.31 -10.18
CA GLU A 316 -11.96 6.81 -11.55
C GLU A 316 -10.80 7.82 -11.61
N ARG A 317 -10.65 8.66 -10.57
CA ARG A 317 -9.48 9.53 -10.44
C ARG A 317 -8.19 8.71 -10.41
N ASP A 318 -8.13 7.70 -9.54
CA ASP A 318 -6.92 6.90 -9.35
C ASP A 318 -6.65 5.95 -10.54
N ILE A 319 -7.69 5.48 -11.25
CA ILE A 319 -7.56 4.76 -12.53
C ILE A 319 -6.94 5.68 -13.60
N SER A 320 -7.37 6.94 -13.69
CA SER A 320 -6.80 7.88 -14.64
C SER A 320 -5.31 8.12 -14.38
N GLU A 321 -4.90 8.21 -13.11
CA GLU A 321 -3.50 8.30 -12.71
C GLU A 321 -2.72 7.00 -12.98
N ALA A 322 -3.35 5.84 -12.77
CA ALA A 322 -2.76 4.55 -13.10
C ALA A 322 -2.44 4.43 -14.60
N TYR A 323 -3.34 4.84 -15.49
CA TYR A 323 -3.05 4.85 -16.93
C TYR A 323 -1.93 5.81 -17.34
N GLN A 324 -1.75 6.93 -16.63
CA GLN A 324 -0.61 7.81 -16.83
C GLN A 324 0.70 7.12 -16.43
N THR A 325 0.66 6.29 -15.39
CA THR A 325 1.83 5.49 -14.97
C THR A 325 2.25 4.51 -16.06
N LEU A 326 1.29 3.77 -16.62
CA LEU A 326 1.54 2.78 -17.68
C LEU A 326 2.01 3.39 -19.01
N SER A 327 1.71 4.67 -19.25
CA SER A 327 2.12 5.38 -20.48
C SER A 327 3.42 6.16 -20.34
N ALA A 328 3.98 6.27 -19.13
CA ALA A 328 5.22 7.00 -18.88
C ALA A 328 6.49 6.21 -19.30
N ASP A 329 6.35 4.92 -19.57
CA ASP A 329 7.44 4.01 -19.98
C ASP A 329 7.48 3.74 -21.51
N LEU A 330 6.64 4.45 -22.30
CA LEU A 330 6.65 4.46 -23.79
C LEU A 330 7.34 5.69 -24.37
#